data_AF-A0A090XEV5-F1
#
_entry.id   AF-A0A090XEV5-F1
#
_cell.length_a   1.000
_cell.length_b   1.000
_cell.length_c   1.000
_cell.angle_alpha   90.00
_cell.angle_beta   90.00
_cell.angle_gamma   90.00
#
_symmetry.space_group_name_H-M   'P 1'
#
loop_
_entity.id
_entity.type
_entity.pdbx_description
1 polymer ?
#
loop_
_entity_poly.entity_id
_entity_poly.type
_entity_poly.pdbx_seq_one_letter_code
_entity_poly.pdbx_strand_id
1 'polypeptide(L)'
;LCDLHFQPDDINRHYSHIINGQTILIDRDQWTLKKDAVPCLFPNGPEHPSKPTAKSSKRKALAQAAPTSVTPDVTITDEPEADDEDSSRTDTRTNVSDICSEISGTRSPFEGWSLQRTPDDHVIFYKLVEKQGVVSVTRAVTLRKNLPLVVSVGGKLVPEASYRSRSTTRPCISTLEELGVFLDYIDSLKVCAGCPLELFQTVTTSTTAVGNGDMWRRKTCMVLSEQTTCRRVTSSHERCSAKEKKKTLFKTDNLPTEASFACESYFGERPFVKAFCEKVTKRDGKPVTSVFCSVGREYRSCYFCVVMFAITFFLHSTRGCLG
;
A
#
# COMPACT_ATOMS: atom_id res chain seq x y z
N LEU A 1 -9.91 -1.19 9.07
CA LEU A 1 -10.80 -0.16 9.67
C LEU A 1 -9.89 0.89 10.29
N CYS A 2 -10.15 2.17 10.05
CA CYS A 2 -9.45 3.25 10.77
C CYS A 2 -10.03 3.43 12.19
N ASP A 3 -9.36 4.28 12.97
CA ASP A 3 -9.70 4.68 14.34
C ASP A 3 -11.11 5.28 14.47
N LEU A 4 -11.61 5.95 13.43
CA LEU A 4 -12.97 6.52 13.38
C LEU A 4 -14.10 5.50 13.52
N HIS A 5 -13.80 4.20 13.39
CA HIS A 5 -14.79 3.13 13.52
C HIS A 5 -14.94 2.58 14.95
N PHE A 6 -14.10 3.03 15.88
CA PHE A 6 -14.06 2.54 17.27
C PHE A 6 -14.41 3.68 18.23
N GLN A 7 -14.95 3.33 19.41
CA GLN A 7 -15.12 4.32 20.47
C GLN A 7 -13.73 4.77 20.97
N PRO A 8 -13.56 6.03 21.40
CA PRO A 8 -12.29 6.50 21.95
C PRO A 8 -11.79 5.66 23.12
N ASP A 9 -12.71 5.13 23.94
CA ASP A 9 -12.42 4.27 25.08
C ASP A 9 -11.82 2.91 24.68
N ASP A 10 -12.02 2.46 23.43
CA ASP A 10 -11.50 1.19 22.92
C ASP A 10 -10.07 1.32 22.37
N ILE A 11 -9.56 2.55 22.28
CA ILE A 11 -8.25 2.88 21.74
C ILE A 11 -7.32 3.27 22.89
N ASN A 12 -6.28 2.47 23.12
CA ASN A 12 -5.22 2.77 24.09
C ASN A 12 -4.25 3.79 23.47
N ARG A 13 -4.43 5.06 23.83
CA ARG A 13 -3.56 6.17 23.41
C ARG A 13 -2.39 6.42 24.36
N HIS A 14 -2.49 5.97 25.60
CA HIS A 14 -1.50 6.24 26.64
C HIS A 14 -1.00 4.94 27.29
N TYR A 15 0.23 4.94 27.80
CA TYR A 15 0.70 4.03 28.83
C TYR A 15 0.32 4.60 30.20
N SER A 16 -0.28 3.79 31.08
CA SER A 16 -0.53 4.16 32.47
C SER A 16 0.55 3.56 33.37
N HIS A 17 1.33 4.40 34.03
CA HIS A 17 2.29 3.97 35.05
C HIS A 17 1.92 4.60 36.39
N ILE A 18 2.00 3.82 37.47
CA ILE A 18 1.80 4.34 38.83
C ILE A 18 3.18 4.58 39.43
N ILE A 19 3.54 5.83 39.65
CA ILE A 19 4.79 6.23 40.32
C ILE A 19 4.41 6.93 41.62
N ASN A 20 4.85 6.40 42.76
CA ASN A 20 4.55 6.94 44.10
C ASN A 20 3.05 7.11 44.37
N GLY A 21 2.22 6.19 43.88
CA GLY A 21 0.76 6.25 44.05
C GLY A 21 0.04 7.23 43.10
N GLN A 22 0.78 7.97 42.28
CA GLN A 22 0.21 8.84 41.25
C GLN A 22 0.24 8.15 39.88
N THR A 23 -0.91 8.09 39.21
CA THR A 23 -1.00 7.56 37.83
C THR A 23 -0.53 8.63 36.86
N ILE A 24 0.58 8.35 36.17
CA ILE A 24 1.11 9.16 35.08
C ILE A 24 0.67 8.51 33.76
N LEU A 25 0.13 9.34 32.86
CA LEU A 25 -0.25 8.94 31.50
C LEU A 25 0.83 9.45 30.54
N ILE A 26 1.43 8.54 29.78
CA ILE A 26 2.44 8.84 28.76
C ILE A 26 1.84 8.54 27.39
N ASP A 27 1.86 9.49 26.47
CA ASP A 27 1.38 9.30 25.10
C ASP A 27 2.14 8.19 24.37
N ARG A 28 1.42 7.38 23.59
CA ARG A 28 2.00 6.35 22.72
C ARG A 28 2.22 6.91 21.32
N ASP A 29 3.40 6.65 20.76
CA ASP A 29 3.67 6.89 19.34
C ASP A 29 2.79 6.03 18.42
N GLN A 30 2.43 4.83 18.89
CA GLN A 30 1.52 3.91 18.19
C GLN A 30 0.36 3.52 19.09
N TRP A 31 -0.85 3.93 18.68
CA TRP A 31 -2.09 3.57 19.34
C TRP A 31 -2.41 2.10 19.10
N THR A 32 -2.97 1.44 20.12
CA THR A 32 -3.39 0.04 20.03
C THR A 32 -4.85 -0.09 20.45
N LEU A 33 -5.58 -1.00 19.82
CA LEU A 33 -6.94 -1.33 20.23
C LEU A 33 -6.92 -2.23 21.47
N LYS A 34 -7.93 -2.11 22.33
CA LYS A 34 -8.19 -3.09 23.39
C LYS A 34 -8.53 -4.46 22.77
N LYS A 35 -8.27 -5.54 23.51
CA LYS A 35 -8.45 -6.92 23.02
C LYS A 35 -9.92 -7.23 22.68
N ASP A 36 -10.84 -6.56 23.35
CA ASP A 36 -12.30 -6.66 23.23
C ASP A 36 -12.92 -5.50 22.42
N ALA A 37 -12.11 -4.67 21.77
CA ALA A 37 -12.58 -3.57 20.95
C ALA A 37 -13.39 -4.08 19.75
N VAL A 38 -14.65 -3.69 19.65
CA VAL A 38 -15.53 -3.99 18.51
C VAL A 38 -15.80 -2.68 17.76
N PRO A 39 -15.69 -2.65 16.42
CA PRO A 39 -16.04 -1.45 15.66
C PRO A 39 -17.55 -1.21 15.75
N CYS A 40 -17.93 -0.05 16.28
CA CYS A 40 -19.33 0.32 16.50
C CYS A 40 -19.76 1.58 15.74
N LEU A 41 -18.83 2.31 15.12
CA LEU A 41 -19.11 3.56 14.42
C LEU A 41 -18.99 3.33 12.90
N PHE A 42 -20.12 3.36 12.20
CA PHE A 42 -20.19 3.24 10.74
C PHE A 42 -20.92 4.46 10.18
N PRO A 43 -20.22 5.58 9.92
CA PRO A 43 -20.85 6.84 9.50
C PRO A 43 -21.59 6.76 8.14
N ASN A 44 -21.31 5.73 7.34
CA ASN A 44 -21.99 5.46 6.07
C ASN A 44 -22.89 4.21 6.12
N GLY A 45 -23.14 3.66 7.31
CA GLY A 45 -24.02 2.51 7.48
C GLY A 45 -25.50 2.91 7.38
N PRO A 46 -26.39 2.01 6.92
CA PRO A 46 -27.83 2.25 7.02
C PRO A 46 -28.21 2.43 8.50
N GLU A 47 -28.98 3.48 8.83
CA GLU A 47 -29.37 3.87 10.21
C GLU A 47 -30.02 2.73 11.03
N HIS A 48 -30.53 1.71 10.36
CA HIS A 48 -31.01 0.46 10.94
C HIS A 48 -29.94 -0.63 10.78
N PRO A 49 -29.01 -0.85 11.73
CA PRO A 49 -29.36 -1.36 13.06
C PRO A 49 -28.32 -1.02 14.16
N SER A 50 -28.00 0.24 14.42
CA SER A 50 -27.08 0.62 15.50
C SER A 50 -27.82 0.96 16.79
N LYS A 51 -28.69 0.08 17.31
CA LYS A 51 -29.18 0.25 18.67
C LYS A 51 -28.07 -0.20 19.63
N PRO A 52 -27.47 0.69 20.44
CA PRO A 52 -26.43 0.30 21.39
C PRO A 52 -27.04 -0.71 22.37
N THR A 53 -26.51 -1.92 22.37
CA THR A 53 -26.83 -2.92 23.40
C THR A 53 -26.37 -2.37 24.74
N ALA A 54 -27.31 -2.22 25.66
CA ALA A 54 -27.09 -1.64 26.97
C ALA A 54 -25.90 -2.31 27.66
N LYS A 55 -24.94 -1.49 28.14
CA LYS A 55 -23.78 -1.93 28.91
C LYS A 55 -24.25 -2.85 30.04
N SER A 56 -23.80 -4.11 30.03
CA SER A 56 -24.18 -5.08 31.05
C SER A 56 -23.75 -4.58 32.42
N SER A 57 -24.75 -4.45 33.29
CA SER A 57 -24.61 -4.00 34.67
C SER A 57 -23.70 -4.96 35.46
N LYS A 58 -22.76 -4.39 36.21
CA LYS A 58 -21.90 -5.09 37.19
C LYS A 58 -22.77 -5.95 38.11
N ARG A 59 -22.67 -7.28 37.99
CA ARG A 59 -23.23 -8.20 38.98
C ARG A 59 -22.40 -8.11 40.26
N LYS A 60 -23.05 -7.70 41.35
CA LYS A 60 -22.54 -7.69 42.72
C LYS A 60 -21.98 -9.06 43.10
N ALA A 61 -20.79 -9.05 43.70
CA ALA A 61 -20.24 -10.18 44.44
C ALA A 61 -21.18 -10.55 45.62
N LEU A 62 -21.47 -11.84 45.77
CA LEU A 62 -22.14 -12.40 46.95
C LEU A 62 -21.24 -13.49 47.56
N ALA A 63 -21.35 -13.59 48.88
CA ALA A 63 -20.41 -14.11 49.85
C ALA A 63 -20.07 -15.62 49.77
N GLN A 64 -18.92 -15.89 50.40
CA GLN A 64 -18.38 -17.17 50.84
C GLN A 64 -19.36 -18.00 51.68
N ALA A 65 -19.35 -19.32 51.51
CA ALA A 65 -19.71 -20.29 52.54
C ALA A 65 -18.90 -21.59 52.36
N ALA A 66 -18.50 -22.15 53.50
CA ALA A 66 -17.52 -23.21 53.69
C ALA A 66 -18.14 -24.64 53.57
N PRO A 67 -17.35 -25.73 53.76
CA PRO A 67 -17.62 -27.06 53.19
C PRO A 67 -18.32 -28.02 54.17
N THR A 68 -19.02 -29.02 53.61
CA THR A 68 -19.40 -30.23 54.36
C THR A 68 -19.22 -31.46 53.49
N SER A 69 -18.40 -32.38 54.01
CA SER A 69 -18.22 -33.78 53.63
C SER A 69 -19.52 -34.58 53.65
N VAL A 70 -19.61 -35.66 52.87
CA VAL A 70 -19.88 -37.07 53.30
C VAL A 70 -20.18 -37.93 52.06
N THR A 71 -19.34 -38.95 51.86
CA THR A 71 -19.48 -40.16 51.02
C THR A 71 -20.51 -41.13 51.64
N PRO A 72 -21.19 -42.07 50.92
CA PRO A 72 -20.52 -43.26 50.35
C PRO A 72 -21.15 -43.92 49.08
N ASP A 73 -20.26 -44.60 48.36
CA ASP A 73 -20.34 -46.00 47.88
C ASP A 73 -21.59 -46.50 47.11
N VAL A 74 -21.44 -46.74 45.80
CA VAL A 74 -22.13 -47.82 45.08
C VAL A 74 -21.17 -48.39 44.01
N THR A 75 -21.04 -49.70 44.04
CA THR A 75 -20.16 -50.57 43.25
C THR A 75 -20.88 -51.14 42.01
N ILE A 76 -20.11 -51.37 40.93
CA ILE A 76 -20.30 -52.35 39.82
C ILE A 76 -21.43 -51.96 38.83
N THR A 77 -21.24 -51.94 37.50
CA THR A 77 -21.27 -53.14 36.64
C THR A 77 -21.00 -52.78 35.16
N ASP A 78 -20.13 -53.57 34.54
CA ASP A 78 -19.99 -54.02 33.14
C ASP A 78 -20.02 -53.06 31.93
N GLU A 79 -18.95 -53.23 31.13
CA GLU A 79 -18.83 -52.97 29.69
C GLU A 79 -19.94 -53.70 28.90
N PRO A 80 -20.35 -53.19 27.72
CA PRO A 80 -19.62 -53.60 26.52
C PRO A 80 -19.35 -52.49 25.50
N GLU A 81 -18.21 -52.69 24.85
CA GLU A 81 -17.74 -52.25 23.54
C GLU A 81 -18.82 -51.77 22.55
N ALA A 82 -18.63 -50.55 22.06
CA ALA A 82 -19.00 -50.15 20.70
C ALA A 82 -17.96 -49.14 20.21
N ASP A 83 -17.09 -49.63 19.33
CA ASP A 83 -16.08 -48.86 18.61
C ASP A 83 -16.75 -47.83 17.68
N ASP A 84 -16.99 -46.62 18.20
CA ASP A 84 -17.14 -45.44 17.35
C ASP A 84 -15.74 -44.88 17.07
N GLU A 85 -15.11 -45.37 15.98
CA GLU A 85 -13.98 -44.69 15.35
C GLU A 85 -14.44 -43.35 14.74
N ASP A 86 -14.78 -42.39 15.58
CA ASP A 86 -14.77 -40.97 15.19
C ASP A 86 -13.30 -40.54 15.16
N SER A 87 -12.68 -40.80 14.01
CA SER A 87 -11.38 -40.28 13.60
C SER A 87 -11.45 -38.75 13.58
N SER A 88 -11.40 -38.15 14.76
CA SER A 88 -11.05 -36.76 14.95
C SER A 88 -9.61 -36.63 14.47
N ARG A 89 -9.48 -36.39 13.16
CA ARG A 89 -8.28 -35.86 12.52
C ARG A 89 -8.02 -34.54 13.22
N THR A 90 -7.33 -34.61 14.35
CA THR A 90 -6.60 -33.50 14.90
C THR A 90 -5.65 -33.12 13.78
N ASP A 91 -6.04 -32.06 13.06
CA ASP A 91 -5.21 -31.36 12.08
C ASP A 91 -3.94 -30.96 12.83
N THR A 92 -3.00 -31.90 12.88
CA THR A 92 -1.68 -31.76 13.44
C THR A 92 -0.93 -30.97 12.40
N ARG A 93 -1.30 -29.69 12.32
CA ARG A 93 -0.70 -28.73 11.43
C ARG A 93 0.70 -28.52 11.95
N THR A 94 1.63 -29.31 11.40
CA THR A 94 3.05 -29.27 11.69
C THR A 94 3.47 -27.81 11.76
N ASN A 95 3.98 -27.42 12.92
CA ASN A 95 4.23 -26.03 13.22
C ASN A 95 5.42 -25.60 12.36
N VAL A 96 5.43 -24.37 11.84
CA VAL A 96 6.60 -23.81 11.14
C VAL A 96 7.87 -23.92 12.01
N SER A 97 7.70 -23.93 13.33
CA SER A 97 8.76 -24.22 14.30
C SER A 97 9.45 -25.59 14.09
N ASP A 98 8.70 -26.61 13.67
CA ASP A 98 9.24 -27.96 13.46
C ASP A 98 10.12 -27.98 12.21
N ILE A 99 9.66 -27.37 11.11
CA ILE A 99 10.47 -27.19 9.89
C ILE A 99 11.76 -26.42 10.21
N CYS A 100 11.66 -25.34 11.01
CA CYS A 100 12.83 -24.54 11.38
C CYS A 100 13.85 -25.33 12.23
N SER A 101 13.37 -26.30 13.02
CA SER A 101 14.19 -27.16 13.88
C SER A 101 14.82 -28.32 13.09
N GLU A 102 14.07 -28.90 12.14
CA GLU A 102 14.54 -29.97 11.25
C GLU A 102 15.72 -29.52 10.38
N ILE A 103 15.68 -28.26 9.94
CA ILE A 103 16.84 -27.61 9.36
C ILE A 103 17.83 -27.41 10.51
N SER A 104 18.76 -28.35 10.72
CA SER A 104 19.77 -28.29 11.80
C SER A 104 21.15 -27.81 11.31
N GLY A 105 21.39 -27.73 10.00
CA GLY A 105 22.69 -27.37 9.41
C GLY A 105 22.91 -25.89 9.12
N THR A 106 24.15 -25.48 8.84
CA THR A 106 24.47 -24.14 8.29
C THR A 106 24.30 -24.07 6.79
N ARG A 107 24.16 -25.21 6.12
CA ARG A 107 23.94 -25.33 4.67
C ARG A 107 22.45 -25.50 4.39
N SER A 108 21.99 -24.88 3.31
CA SER A 108 20.64 -25.09 2.79
C SER A 108 20.48 -26.52 2.32
N PRO A 109 19.37 -27.21 2.64
CA PRO A 109 19.02 -28.49 2.02
C PRO A 109 18.53 -28.33 0.58
N PHE A 110 18.20 -27.10 0.15
CA PHE A 110 17.70 -26.81 -1.19
C PHE A 110 18.81 -26.28 -2.08
N GLU A 111 18.97 -26.92 -3.25
CA GLU A 111 20.01 -26.57 -4.23
C GLU A 111 19.89 -25.13 -4.70
N GLY A 112 21.03 -24.43 -4.81
CA GLY A 112 21.09 -23.05 -5.29
C GLY A 112 20.54 -21.99 -4.33
N TRP A 113 20.03 -22.38 -3.16
CA TRP A 113 19.63 -21.46 -2.08
C TRP A 113 20.69 -21.44 -0.98
N SER A 114 21.00 -20.26 -0.47
CA SER A 114 21.76 -20.07 0.76
C SER A 114 20.81 -19.98 1.95
N LEU A 115 21.28 -20.38 3.12
CA LEU A 115 20.50 -20.43 4.35
C LEU A 115 21.14 -19.52 5.40
N GLN A 116 20.33 -18.69 6.04
CA GLN A 116 20.74 -17.92 7.21
C GLN A 116 19.67 -18.03 8.31
N ARG A 117 20.12 -18.35 9.52
CA ARG A 117 19.30 -18.24 10.73
C ARG A 117 19.51 -16.87 11.36
N THR A 118 18.44 -16.33 11.92
CA THR A 118 18.47 -15.10 12.71
C THR A 118 18.25 -15.43 14.20
N PRO A 119 18.68 -14.56 15.12
CA PRO A 119 18.44 -14.74 16.56
C PRO A 119 16.95 -14.81 16.93
N ASP A 120 16.08 -14.21 16.12
CA ASP A 120 14.62 -14.19 16.34
C ASP A 120 13.92 -15.47 15.84
N ASP A 121 14.67 -16.58 15.69
CA ASP A 121 14.20 -17.84 15.14
C ASP A 121 13.57 -17.72 13.73
N HIS A 122 13.99 -16.73 12.94
CA HIS A 122 13.65 -16.70 11.52
C HIS A 122 14.67 -17.48 10.70
N VAL A 123 14.17 -18.19 9.70
CA VAL A 123 14.98 -18.89 8.71
C VAL A 123 14.85 -18.16 7.38
N ILE A 124 15.97 -17.73 6.81
CA ILE A 124 16.03 -16.99 5.56
C ILE A 124 16.72 -17.86 4.52
N PHE A 125 15.99 -18.15 3.45
CA PHE A 125 16.55 -18.72 2.23
C PHE A 125 16.80 -17.58 1.26
N TYR A 126 17.99 -17.48 0.68
CA TYR A 126 18.31 -16.40 -0.26
C TYR A 126 19.23 -16.84 -1.40
N LYS A 127 19.13 -16.13 -2.52
CA LYS A 127 20.04 -16.25 -3.66
C LYS A 127 20.89 -15.00 -3.80
N LEU A 128 22.18 -15.20 -4.02
CA LEU A 128 23.13 -14.13 -4.27
C LEU A 128 23.47 -14.09 -5.77
N VAL A 129 23.64 -12.88 -6.30
CA VAL A 129 24.26 -12.66 -7.61
C VAL A 129 25.28 -11.55 -7.47
N GLU A 130 26.46 -11.78 -8.03
CA GLU A 130 27.49 -10.76 -8.21
C GLU A 130 27.27 -10.03 -9.54
N LYS A 131 27.20 -8.70 -9.50
CA LYS A 131 27.19 -7.84 -10.68
C LYS A 131 28.22 -6.75 -10.50
N GLN A 132 29.18 -6.66 -11.42
CA GLN A 132 30.21 -5.62 -11.41
C GLN A 132 30.99 -5.57 -10.08
N GLY A 133 31.34 -6.75 -9.52
CA GLY A 133 32.05 -6.86 -8.25
C GLY A 133 31.19 -6.62 -7.00
N VAL A 134 29.88 -6.37 -7.15
CA VAL A 134 28.95 -6.16 -6.05
C VAL A 134 28.04 -7.37 -5.90
N VAL A 135 28.11 -8.04 -4.75
CA VAL A 135 27.20 -9.13 -4.38
C VAL A 135 25.88 -8.55 -3.90
N SER A 136 24.78 -9.04 -4.45
CA SER A 136 23.42 -8.59 -4.09
C SER A 136 22.47 -9.77 -3.91
N VAL A 137 21.52 -9.63 -2.99
CA VAL A 137 20.43 -10.60 -2.79
C VAL A 137 19.41 -10.42 -3.91
N THR A 138 19.28 -11.42 -4.77
CA THR A 138 18.31 -11.39 -5.89
C THR A 138 16.93 -11.83 -5.46
N ARG A 139 16.85 -12.88 -4.64
CA ARG A 139 15.62 -13.39 -4.04
C ARG A 139 15.89 -13.77 -2.60
N ALA A 140 14.91 -13.58 -1.72
CA ALA A 140 14.91 -14.18 -0.41
C ALA A 140 13.50 -14.55 0.04
N VAL A 141 13.39 -15.68 0.73
CA VAL A 141 12.17 -16.19 1.36
C VAL A 141 12.46 -16.33 2.85
N THR A 142 11.68 -15.66 3.68
CA THR A 142 11.82 -15.68 5.13
C THR A 142 10.66 -16.43 5.76
N LEU A 143 10.99 -17.47 6.51
CA LEU A 143 10.09 -18.22 7.37
C LEU A 143 10.20 -17.68 8.78
N ARG A 144 9.06 -17.47 9.41
CA ARG A 144 8.96 -16.94 10.77
C ARG A 144 7.99 -17.81 11.55
N LYS A 145 8.33 -18.17 12.80
CA LYS A 145 7.54 -19.09 13.64
C LYS A 145 6.03 -18.79 13.67
N ASN A 146 5.65 -17.50 13.72
CA ASN A 146 4.25 -17.07 13.88
C ASN A 146 3.73 -16.16 12.76
N LEU A 147 4.47 -15.97 11.66
CA LEU A 147 4.16 -14.97 10.64
C LEU A 147 4.09 -15.59 9.23
N PRO A 148 3.37 -14.95 8.29
CA PRO A 148 3.37 -15.37 6.90
C PRO A 148 4.78 -15.44 6.33
N LEU A 149 4.99 -16.40 5.42
CA LEU A 149 6.14 -16.41 4.51
C LEU A 149 6.28 -15.04 3.84
N VAL A 150 7.45 -14.45 3.99
CA VAL A 150 7.79 -13.18 3.36
C VAL A 150 8.74 -13.43 2.20
N VAL A 151 8.34 -13.01 1.01
CA VAL A 151 9.19 -13.06 -0.18
C VAL A 151 9.72 -11.66 -0.48
N SER A 152 11.02 -11.57 -0.77
CA SER A 152 11.65 -10.34 -1.25
C SER A 152 12.48 -10.62 -2.50
N VAL A 153 12.56 -9.61 -3.36
CA VAL A 153 13.33 -9.65 -4.61
C VAL A 153 14.14 -8.37 -4.68
N GLY A 154 15.44 -8.45 -4.95
CA GLY A 154 16.32 -7.27 -5.01
C GLY A 154 16.21 -6.35 -3.79
N GLY A 155 16.08 -6.94 -2.59
CA GLY A 155 15.92 -6.20 -1.32
C GLY A 155 14.55 -5.56 -1.08
N LYS A 156 13.55 -5.79 -1.93
CA LYS A 156 12.20 -5.23 -1.78
C LYS A 156 11.17 -6.33 -1.54
N LEU A 157 10.20 -6.05 -0.65
CA LEU A 157 9.12 -6.98 -0.35
C LEU A 157 8.20 -7.18 -1.56
N VAL A 158 7.90 -8.44 -1.86
CA VAL A 158 6.94 -8.82 -2.90
C VAL A 158 5.56 -8.95 -2.24
N PRO A 159 4.52 -8.28 -2.76
CA PRO A 159 3.16 -8.45 -2.25
C PRO A 159 2.71 -9.91 -2.42
N GLU A 160 2.10 -10.48 -1.38
CA GLU A 160 1.68 -11.90 -1.36
C GLU A 160 0.78 -12.28 -2.54
N ALA A 161 -0.10 -11.37 -2.97
CA ALA A 161 -0.96 -11.57 -4.14
C ALA A 161 -0.20 -11.77 -5.47
N SER A 162 1.12 -11.56 -5.52
CA SER A 162 1.95 -11.74 -6.71
C SER A 162 2.41 -13.17 -6.90
N TYR A 163 2.60 -13.92 -5.80
CA TYR A 163 3.10 -15.29 -5.82
C TYR A 163 2.11 -16.28 -5.21
N ARG A 164 0.86 -15.86 -4.97
CA ARG A 164 -0.23 -16.80 -4.71
C ARG A 164 -0.72 -17.35 -6.04
N SER A 165 -0.71 -18.66 -6.19
CA SER A 165 -1.47 -19.31 -7.25
C SER A 165 -2.95 -18.95 -7.12
N ARG A 166 -3.66 -18.84 -8.25
CA ARG A 166 -5.11 -18.56 -8.24
C ARG A 166 -5.92 -19.68 -7.59
N SER A 167 -5.38 -20.89 -7.54
CA SER A 167 -6.07 -22.08 -7.03
C SER A 167 -5.86 -22.33 -5.54
N THR A 168 -4.84 -21.74 -4.89
CA THR A 168 -4.54 -22.02 -3.49
C THR A 168 -4.79 -20.80 -2.61
N THR A 169 -5.63 -21.00 -1.59
CA THR A 169 -5.56 -20.19 -0.37
C THR A 169 -4.14 -20.24 0.18
N ARG A 170 -3.62 -19.09 0.63
CA ARG A 170 -2.33 -18.86 1.31
C ARG A 170 -1.41 -20.10 1.42
N PRO A 171 -0.17 -20.08 0.88
CA PRO A 171 0.70 -21.26 0.94
C PRO A 171 0.84 -21.74 2.39
N CYS A 172 0.23 -22.87 2.68
CA CYS A 172 0.35 -23.58 3.94
C CYS A 172 1.55 -24.51 3.76
N ILE A 173 2.71 -24.09 4.26
CA ILE A 173 3.91 -24.91 4.26
C ILE A 173 3.98 -25.58 5.62
N SER A 174 3.75 -26.88 5.65
CA SER A 174 3.71 -27.74 6.83
C SER A 174 4.84 -28.76 6.80
N THR A 175 5.43 -29.05 5.64
CA THR A 175 6.57 -29.96 5.51
C THR A 175 7.78 -29.29 4.85
N LEU A 176 8.97 -29.88 5.04
CA LEU A 176 10.19 -29.44 4.36
C LEU A 176 10.11 -29.65 2.84
N GLU A 177 9.40 -30.69 2.39
CA GLU A 177 9.15 -30.96 0.97
C GLU A 177 8.28 -29.85 0.34
N GLU A 178 7.19 -29.47 0.99
CA GLU A 178 6.34 -28.34 0.56
C GLU A 178 7.13 -27.03 0.50
N LEU A 179 8.08 -26.84 1.43
CA LEU A 179 8.99 -25.70 1.40
C LEU A 179 9.89 -25.73 0.17
N GLY A 180 10.46 -26.88 -0.16
CA GLY A 180 11.28 -27.06 -1.37
C GLY A 180 10.49 -26.71 -2.64
N VAL A 181 9.30 -27.29 -2.79
CA VAL A 181 8.39 -27.00 -3.92
C VAL A 181 8.06 -25.52 -4.00
N PHE A 182 7.82 -24.86 -2.86
CA PHE A 182 7.58 -23.42 -2.82
C PHE A 182 8.80 -22.60 -3.24
N LEU A 183 10.00 -22.95 -2.80
CA LEU A 183 11.23 -22.27 -3.19
C LEU A 183 11.51 -22.40 -4.69
N ASP A 184 11.29 -23.58 -5.26
CA ASP A 184 11.42 -23.83 -6.70
C ASP A 184 10.38 -23.04 -7.50
N TYR A 185 9.14 -23.02 -7.03
CA TYR A 185 8.10 -22.16 -7.61
C TYR A 185 8.51 -20.69 -7.57
N ILE A 186 8.96 -20.17 -6.42
CA ILE A 186 9.42 -18.79 -6.30
C ILE A 186 10.58 -18.53 -7.26
N ASP A 187 11.50 -19.47 -7.44
CA ASP A 187 12.62 -19.30 -8.38
C ASP A 187 12.18 -19.30 -9.85
N SER A 188 11.17 -20.10 -10.20
CA SER A 188 10.59 -20.15 -11.55
C SER A 188 9.91 -18.85 -11.97
N LEU A 189 9.41 -18.06 -11.01
CA LEU A 189 8.72 -16.80 -11.30
C LEU A 189 9.69 -15.75 -11.85
N LYS A 190 9.23 -14.98 -12.83
CA LYS A 190 9.99 -13.87 -13.41
C LYS A 190 9.66 -12.57 -12.69
N VAL A 191 10.69 -11.73 -12.51
CA VAL A 191 10.50 -10.35 -12.05
C VAL A 191 9.92 -9.55 -13.20
N CYS A 192 8.86 -8.79 -12.93
CA CYS A 192 8.24 -7.93 -13.94
C CYS A 192 9.28 -7.01 -14.61
N ALA A 193 9.51 -7.22 -15.91
CA ALA A 193 10.45 -6.44 -16.71
C ALA A 193 9.93 -5.02 -17.00
N GLY A 194 8.62 -4.80 -16.89
CA GLY A 194 7.96 -3.55 -17.24
C GLY A 194 7.12 -3.69 -18.50
N CYS A 195 6.92 -2.59 -19.23
CA CYS A 195 6.32 -2.57 -20.56
C CYS A 195 7.27 -1.92 -21.55
N PRO A 196 7.25 -2.32 -22.84
CA PRO A 196 8.07 -1.69 -23.87
C PRO A 196 7.87 -0.17 -23.95
N LEU A 197 8.96 0.56 -24.18
CA LEU A 197 8.99 2.02 -24.31
C LEU A 197 8.16 2.52 -25.49
N GLU A 198 8.12 1.74 -26.58
CA GLU A 198 7.37 2.04 -27.81
C GLU A 198 5.86 2.22 -27.57
N LEU A 199 5.34 1.67 -26.46
CA LEU A 199 3.95 1.84 -26.07
C LEU A 199 3.65 3.20 -25.42
N PHE A 200 4.68 4.01 -25.15
CA PHE A 200 4.60 5.28 -24.44
C PHE A 200 5.44 6.38 -25.12
N GLN A 201 5.41 6.46 -26.45
CA GLN A 201 6.23 7.42 -27.22
C GLN A 201 6.04 8.88 -26.80
N THR A 202 4.87 9.25 -26.24
CA THR A 202 4.62 10.63 -25.81
C THR A 202 5.06 10.92 -24.37
N VAL A 203 5.41 9.90 -23.58
CA VAL A 203 5.78 10.05 -22.17
C VAL A 203 7.29 10.12 -22.04
N THR A 204 7.82 11.34 -21.92
CA THR A 204 9.26 11.58 -21.73
C THR A 204 9.70 11.43 -20.27
N THR A 205 8.82 11.75 -19.32
CA THR A 205 9.13 11.69 -17.89
C THR A 205 7.97 11.10 -17.09
N SER A 206 8.30 10.39 -16.01
CA SER A 206 7.32 9.84 -15.07
C SER A 206 7.85 9.90 -13.65
N THR A 207 7.02 10.34 -12.72
CA THR A 207 7.35 10.34 -11.28
C THR A 207 7.33 8.94 -10.70
N THR A 208 6.47 8.06 -11.22
CA THR A 208 6.19 6.72 -10.67
C THR A 208 6.86 5.58 -11.43
N ALA A 209 7.38 5.85 -12.64
CA ALA A 209 8.07 4.88 -13.47
C ALA A 209 9.45 5.38 -13.87
N VAL A 210 10.33 4.46 -14.26
CA VAL A 210 11.68 4.72 -14.76
C VAL A 210 11.85 3.91 -16.04
N GLY A 211 12.36 4.56 -17.09
CA GLY A 211 12.84 3.88 -18.28
C GLY A 211 14.17 3.18 -17.97
N ASN A 212 14.30 1.92 -18.37
CA ASN A 212 15.52 1.15 -18.26
C ASN A 212 15.78 0.48 -19.62
N GLY A 213 16.61 1.12 -20.45
CA GLY A 213 16.70 0.79 -21.87
C GLY A 213 15.33 0.95 -22.55
N ASP A 214 14.90 -0.07 -23.28
CA ASP A 214 13.65 -0.06 -24.05
C ASP A 214 12.41 -0.42 -23.23
N MET A 215 12.49 -0.39 -21.91
CA MET A 215 11.43 -0.82 -21.00
C MET A 215 11.07 0.25 -19.96
N TRP A 216 9.78 0.58 -19.84
CA TRP A 216 9.22 1.32 -18.71
C TRP A 216 8.84 0.40 -17.57
N ARG A 217 9.39 0.65 -16.38
CA ARG A 217 9.00 -0.06 -15.15
C ARG A 217 8.54 0.92 -14.07
N ARG A 218 7.48 0.58 -13.33
CA ARG A 218 7.17 1.32 -12.10
C ARG A 218 8.31 1.12 -11.09
N LYS A 219 8.74 2.19 -10.42
CA LYS A 219 9.86 2.18 -9.45
C LYS A 219 9.67 1.15 -8.31
N THR A 220 8.41 0.86 -8.01
CA THR A 220 7.96 -0.04 -6.93
C THR A 220 7.45 -1.38 -7.43
N CYS A 221 7.48 -1.67 -8.75
CA CYS A 221 6.99 -2.95 -9.25
C CYS A 221 8.03 -4.05 -8.99
N MET A 222 7.74 -4.87 -8.00
CA MET A 222 8.48 -6.10 -7.68
C MET A 222 7.56 -7.31 -7.80
N VAL A 223 6.59 -7.23 -8.72
CA VAL A 223 5.62 -8.31 -8.94
C VAL A 223 6.35 -9.47 -9.59
N LEU A 224 6.32 -10.62 -8.90
CA LEU A 224 6.67 -11.92 -9.47
C LEU A 224 5.47 -12.45 -10.27
N SER A 225 5.73 -13.07 -11.41
CA SER A 225 4.72 -13.63 -12.29
C SER A 225 5.37 -14.66 -13.21
N GLU A 226 4.60 -15.63 -13.69
CA GLU A 226 5.04 -16.54 -14.76
C GLU A 226 5.30 -15.75 -16.07
N GLN A 227 4.54 -14.67 -16.25
CA GLN A 227 4.69 -13.72 -17.36
C GLN A 227 5.75 -12.66 -17.06
N THR A 228 6.45 -12.20 -18.10
CA THR A 228 7.47 -11.15 -18.00
C THR A 228 6.89 -9.78 -17.67
N THR A 229 5.61 -9.54 -17.99
CA THR A 229 4.90 -8.29 -17.73
C THR A 229 3.75 -8.57 -16.77
N CYS A 230 3.58 -7.75 -15.73
CA CYS A 230 2.52 -7.96 -14.77
C CYS A 230 1.26 -7.15 -15.12
N ARG A 231 0.09 -7.67 -14.74
CA ARG A 231 -1.22 -7.05 -15.01
C ARG A 231 -1.31 -5.59 -14.58
N ARG A 232 -0.62 -5.19 -13.50
CA ARG A 232 -0.59 -3.79 -13.05
C ARG A 232 0.10 -2.86 -14.05
N VAL A 233 1.15 -3.33 -14.72
CA VAL A 233 1.82 -2.56 -15.76
C VAL A 233 0.94 -2.54 -17.01
N THR A 234 0.33 -3.66 -17.40
CA THR A 234 -0.63 -3.73 -18.52
C THR A 234 -1.81 -2.76 -18.34
N SER A 235 -2.44 -2.75 -17.16
CA SER A 235 -3.53 -1.80 -16.86
C SER A 235 -3.06 -0.35 -16.70
N SER A 236 -1.77 -0.11 -16.49
CA SER A 236 -1.22 1.25 -16.54
C SER A 236 -1.04 1.70 -17.99
N HIS A 237 -0.59 0.81 -18.87
CA HIS A 237 -0.54 1.03 -20.30
C HIS A 237 -1.91 1.40 -20.86
N GLU A 238 -2.95 0.58 -20.62
CA GLU A 238 -4.32 0.85 -21.09
C GLU A 238 -4.83 2.24 -20.68
N ARG A 239 -4.54 2.66 -19.44
CA ARG A 239 -4.92 3.99 -18.94
C ARG A 239 -4.14 5.13 -19.59
N CYS A 240 -2.86 4.93 -19.88
CA CYS A 240 -2.06 5.93 -20.61
C CYS A 240 -2.53 6.06 -22.06
N SER A 241 -2.70 4.94 -22.77
CA SER A 241 -3.17 4.94 -24.16
C SER A 241 -4.58 5.55 -24.28
N ALA A 242 -5.48 5.28 -23.33
CA ALA A 242 -6.81 5.91 -23.31
C ALA A 242 -6.76 7.44 -23.11
N LYS A 243 -5.79 7.95 -22.35
CA LYS A 243 -5.58 9.40 -22.17
C LYS A 243 -5.00 10.03 -23.43
N GLU A 244 -4.07 9.36 -24.12
CA GLU A 244 -3.54 9.82 -25.40
C GLU A 244 -4.63 9.91 -26.46
N LYS A 245 -5.48 8.88 -26.61
CA LYS A 245 -6.61 8.89 -27.55
C LYS A 245 -7.59 10.04 -27.30
N LYS A 246 -7.81 10.41 -26.03
CA LYS A 246 -8.64 11.59 -25.70
C LYS A 246 -7.95 12.89 -26.11
N LYS A 247 -6.65 13.04 -25.86
CA LYS A 247 -5.89 14.23 -26.26
C LYS A 247 -5.86 14.42 -27.78
N THR A 248 -5.74 13.34 -28.55
CA THR A 248 -5.79 13.42 -30.01
C THR A 248 -7.19 13.81 -30.49
N LEU A 249 -8.26 13.23 -29.94
CA LEU A 249 -9.64 13.62 -30.28
C LEU A 249 -9.90 15.11 -30.06
N PHE A 250 -9.55 15.64 -28.88
CA PHE A 250 -9.71 17.07 -28.56
C PHE A 250 -8.87 18.00 -29.44
N LYS A 251 -7.83 17.48 -30.11
CA LYS A 251 -7.00 18.24 -31.03
C LYS A 251 -7.59 18.27 -32.45
N THR A 252 -8.36 17.26 -32.84
CA THR A 252 -9.07 17.21 -34.13
C THR A 252 -10.38 18.00 -34.13
N ASP A 253 -11.08 18.10 -33.00
CA ASP A 253 -12.39 18.75 -32.94
C ASP A 253 -12.34 20.28 -32.68
N ASN A 254 -11.14 20.87 -32.61
CA ASN A 254 -10.94 22.31 -32.41
C ASN A 254 -10.27 23.01 -33.60
N LEU A 255 -10.80 22.79 -34.81
CA LEU A 255 -10.66 23.75 -35.90
C LEU A 255 -12.04 24.16 -36.43
N PRO A 256 -12.53 25.35 -36.06
CA PRO A 256 -13.08 26.29 -36.99
C PRO A 256 -11.98 27.24 -37.43
N THR A 257 -11.64 27.22 -38.72
CA THR A 257 -10.67 28.08 -39.40
C THR A 257 -11.14 29.55 -39.53
N GLU A 258 -12.06 30.04 -38.69
CA GLU A 258 -12.63 31.38 -38.80
C GLU A 258 -12.78 32.10 -37.46
N ALA A 259 -11.68 32.19 -36.70
CA ALA A 259 -11.60 33.07 -35.53
C ALA A 259 -10.43 34.04 -35.67
N SER A 260 -10.39 34.82 -36.76
CA SER A 260 -9.53 36.01 -36.86
C SER A 260 -10.28 37.34 -36.72
N PHE A 261 -11.59 37.35 -36.44
CA PHE A 261 -12.40 38.59 -36.42
C PHE A 261 -13.31 38.79 -35.20
N ALA A 262 -12.95 38.27 -34.02
CA ALA A 262 -13.74 38.50 -32.80
C ALA A 262 -12.86 38.80 -31.58
N CYS A 263 -12.01 39.82 -31.66
CA CYS A 263 -11.39 40.42 -30.47
C CYS A 263 -11.69 41.93 -30.34
N GLU A 264 -12.58 42.49 -31.17
CA GLU A 264 -12.94 43.92 -31.14
C GLU A 264 -14.22 44.25 -30.36
N SER A 265 -15.03 43.27 -29.97
CA SER A 265 -16.37 43.56 -29.39
C SER A 265 -16.50 43.41 -27.87
N TYR A 266 -15.47 42.93 -27.15
CA TYR A 266 -15.58 42.65 -25.71
C TYR A 266 -14.75 43.55 -24.78
N PHE A 267 -13.88 44.40 -25.32
CA PHE A 267 -13.16 45.41 -24.54
C PHE A 267 -13.54 46.79 -25.06
N GLY A 268 -14.66 47.31 -24.56
CA GLY A 268 -14.96 48.73 -24.67
C GLY A 268 -13.76 49.54 -24.18
N GLU A 269 -13.25 50.40 -25.06
CA GLU A 269 -12.32 51.52 -24.89
C GLU A 269 -11.64 51.66 -23.51
N ARG A 270 -10.81 50.68 -23.12
CA ARG A 270 -9.88 50.85 -22.01
C ARG A 270 -8.46 50.97 -22.56
N PRO A 271 -7.92 52.19 -22.72
CA PRO A 271 -6.62 52.43 -23.35
C PRO A 271 -5.45 51.70 -22.66
N PHE A 272 -5.62 51.30 -21.40
CA PHE A 272 -4.60 50.61 -20.62
C PHE A 272 -4.32 49.17 -21.07
N VAL A 273 -5.34 48.42 -21.51
CA VAL A 273 -5.18 47.00 -21.91
C VAL A 273 -4.53 46.92 -23.30
N LYS A 274 -4.87 47.85 -24.20
CA LYS A 274 -4.26 47.96 -25.53
C LYS A 274 -2.77 48.32 -25.43
N ALA A 275 -2.42 49.27 -24.57
CA ALA A 275 -1.03 49.67 -24.35
C ALA A 275 -0.16 48.57 -23.71
N PHE A 276 -0.74 47.71 -22.85
CA PHE A 276 -0.03 46.59 -22.25
C PHE A 276 0.27 45.48 -23.28
N CYS A 277 -0.71 45.11 -24.12
CA CYS A 277 -0.51 44.13 -25.19
C CYS A 277 0.46 44.61 -26.28
N GLU A 278 0.46 45.90 -26.63
CA GLU A 278 1.45 46.47 -27.57
C GLU A 278 2.86 46.58 -26.99
N LYS A 279 3.03 46.76 -25.67
CA LYS A 279 4.35 46.79 -25.04
C LYS A 279 4.99 45.42 -24.90
N VAL A 280 4.20 44.36 -24.70
CA VAL A 280 4.72 42.99 -24.57
C VAL A 280 5.14 42.41 -25.93
N THR A 281 4.52 42.84 -27.04
CA THR A 281 4.89 42.39 -28.39
C THR A 281 6.14 43.05 -28.95
N LYS A 282 6.55 44.23 -28.45
CA LYS A 282 7.70 44.97 -28.98
C LYS A 282 9.05 44.62 -28.37
N ARG A 283 9.13 43.79 -27.32
CA ARG A 283 10.41 43.61 -26.60
C ARG A 283 11.34 42.54 -27.17
N ASP A 284 10.88 41.55 -27.95
CA ASP A 284 11.76 40.44 -28.38
C ASP A 284 11.53 39.88 -29.80
N GLY A 285 10.79 40.57 -30.67
CA GLY A 285 10.76 40.23 -32.11
C GLY A 285 10.35 38.80 -32.48
N LYS A 286 9.71 38.05 -31.57
CA LYS A 286 9.15 36.72 -31.82
C LYS A 286 7.66 36.69 -31.49
N PRO A 287 6.82 36.07 -32.33
CA PRO A 287 5.42 35.88 -31.99
C PRO A 287 5.32 34.99 -30.75
N VAL A 288 4.61 35.45 -29.72
CA VAL A 288 4.28 34.65 -28.54
C VAL A 288 3.27 33.60 -28.98
N THR A 289 3.74 32.42 -29.37
CA THR A 289 2.90 31.24 -29.49
C THR A 289 2.50 30.78 -28.09
N SER A 290 1.23 31.07 -27.76
CA SER A 290 0.38 30.38 -26.80
C SER A 290 1.05 29.81 -25.54
N VAL A 291 0.98 30.55 -24.44
CA VAL A 291 1.09 29.97 -23.10
C VAL A 291 -0.20 29.19 -22.82
N PHE A 292 -0.30 27.96 -23.34
CA PHE A 292 -1.33 27.01 -22.91
C PHE A 292 -0.92 26.46 -21.55
N CYS A 293 -1.48 27.06 -20.50
CA CYS A 293 -1.41 26.52 -19.15
C CYS A 293 -2.24 25.23 -19.11
N SER A 294 -1.57 24.08 -19.19
CA SER A 294 -2.19 22.78 -18.92
C SER A 294 -2.26 22.56 -17.41
N VAL A 295 -3.20 23.22 -16.73
CA VAL A 295 -3.55 22.88 -15.36
C VAL A 295 -5.06 22.73 -15.27
N GLY A 296 -5.48 21.47 -15.23
CA GLY A 296 -6.87 21.10 -15.00
C GLY A 296 -7.28 21.43 -13.57
N ARG A 297 -8.43 22.11 -13.46
CA ARG A 297 -9.30 22.29 -12.29
C ARG A 297 -8.64 22.89 -11.04
N GLU A 298 -8.63 24.23 -10.98
CA GLU A 298 -9.06 25.02 -9.81
C GLU A 298 -9.14 26.51 -10.21
N TYR A 299 -10.31 26.93 -10.70
CA TYR A 299 -10.52 28.23 -11.35
C TYR A 299 -10.54 29.46 -10.43
N ARG A 300 -10.26 29.31 -9.12
CA ARG A 300 -10.22 30.45 -8.19
C ARG A 300 -8.81 30.93 -7.84
N SER A 301 -7.77 30.13 -8.07
CA SER A 301 -6.40 30.50 -7.68
C SER A 301 -5.63 31.28 -8.75
N CYS A 302 -5.96 31.10 -10.04
CA CYS A 302 -5.23 31.76 -11.13
C CYS A 302 -5.49 33.27 -11.20
N TYR A 303 -6.70 33.73 -10.88
CA TYR A 303 -7.01 35.16 -10.85
C TYR A 303 -6.20 35.88 -9.77
N PHE A 304 -6.03 35.22 -8.61
CA PHE A 304 -5.25 35.75 -7.51
C PHE A 304 -3.75 35.84 -7.85
N CYS A 305 -3.18 34.83 -8.54
CA CYS A 305 -1.79 34.87 -8.96
C CYS A 305 -1.51 35.97 -10.01
N VAL A 306 -2.39 36.14 -11.00
CA VAL A 306 -2.19 37.19 -12.03
C VAL A 306 -2.34 38.59 -11.44
N VAL A 307 -3.30 38.80 -10.54
CA VAL A 307 -3.48 40.07 -9.84
C VAL A 307 -2.30 40.35 -8.90
N MET A 308 -1.81 39.37 -8.15
CA MET A 308 -0.64 39.55 -7.28
C MET A 308 0.65 39.79 -8.07
N PHE A 309 0.83 39.15 -9.23
CA PHE A 309 1.98 39.42 -10.10
C PHE A 309 1.92 40.82 -10.69
N ALA A 310 0.74 41.28 -11.10
CA ALA A 310 0.54 42.65 -11.60
C ALA A 310 0.78 43.70 -10.50
N ILE A 311 0.30 43.48 -9.27
CA ILE A 311 0.52 44.37 -8.12
C ILE A 311 2.01 44.41 -7.75
N THR A 312 2.67 43.26 -7.69
CA THR A 312 4.10 43.18 -7.35
C THR A 312 4.96 43.88 -8.39
N PHE A 313 4.64 43.70 -9.68
CA PHE A 313 5.33 44.39 -10.77
C PHE A 313 5.10 45.91 -10.73
N PHE A 314 3.89 46.36 -10.40
CA PHE A 314 3.56 47.78 -10.27
C PHE A 314 4.27 48.44 -9.05
N LEU A 315 4.36 47.73 -7.93
CA LEU A 315 5.08 48.19 -6.73
C LEU A 315 6.60 48.23 -6.94
N HIS A 316 7.15 47.34 -7.78
CA HIS A 316 8.57 47.37 -8.12
C HIS A 316 8.91 48.46 -9.14
N SER A 317 8.00 48.78 -10.07
CA SER A 317 8.21 49.85 -11.06
C SER A 317 8.08 51.25 -10.47
N THR A 318 7.24 51.44 -9.44
CA THR A 318 7.05 52.75 -8.80
C THR A 318 8.16 53.11 -7.81
N ARG A 319 8.93 52.14 -7.32
CA ARG A 319 10.13 52.37 -6.48
C ARG A 319 11.37 52.87 -7.26
N GLY A 320 11.33 52.86 -8.59
CA GLY A 320 12.43 53.33 -9.44
C GLY A 320 12.36 54.80 -9.87
N CYS A 321 11.34 55.56 -9.44
CA CYS A 321 11.14 56.97 -9.84
C CYS A 321 11.23 57.98 -8.67
N LEU A 322 11.76 57.55 -7.52
CA LEU A 322 12.19 58.45 -6.44
C LEU A 322 13.64 58.14 -6.12
N GLY A 323 14.52 58.65 -6.98
CA GLY A 323 15.97 58.58 -6.91
C GLY A 323 16.55 59.52 -7.94
#